data_AF-A0A6I6JKE6-F1
#
_entry.id   AF-A0A6I6JKE6-F1
#
_cell.length_a   1.000
_cell.length_b   1.000
_cell.length_c   1.000
_cell.angle_alpha   90.00
_cell.angle_beta   90.00
_cell.angle_gamma   90.00
#
_symmetry.space_group_name_H-M   'P 1'
#
loop_
_entity.id
_entity.type
_entity.pdbx_description
1 polymer ?
#
loop_
_entity_poly.entity_id
_entity_poly.type
_entity_poly.pdbx_seq_one_letter_code
_entity_poly.pdbx_strand_id
1 'polypeptide(L)'
;MTRKTSHLAGLSRCPSCGVEPCTPHRNGCEVERCSVCGLQRCQCECYGHDPAFSRWTGIWPGEAEAIVLGFVLPGALLAPGIQPDLNRFYAEGYHKIFFIKPKP
;
A
#
# COMPACT_ATOMS: atom_id res chain seq x y z
N MET A 1 4.79 15.59 -26.25
CA MET A 1 5.16 15.48 -24.82
C MET A 1 5.17 14.00 -24.45
N THR A 2 6.32 13.35 -24.62
CA THR A 2 6.46 11.90 -24.48
C THR A 2 6.44 11.54 -22.99
N ARG A 3 5.42 10.79 -22.54
CA ARG A 3 5.37 10.23 -21.19
C ARG A 3 6.55 9.28 -21.04
N LYS A 4 7.56 9.67 -20.25
CA LYS A 4 8.64 8.77 -19.81
C LYS A 4 8.00 7.70 -18.93
N THR A 5 7.69 6.54 -19.49
CA THR A 5 7.32 5.36 -18.71
C THR A 5 8.61 4.79 -18.11
N SER A 6 8.88 5.13 -16.86
CA SER A 6 9.87 4.41 -16.04
C SER A 6 9.34 3.00 -15.78
N HIS A 7 9.60 2.08 -16.71
CA HIS A 7 9.23 0.68 -16.58
C HIS A 7 10.22 -0.06 -15.66
N LEU A 8 9.97 -0.03 -14.36
CA LEU A 8 10.07 -1.25 -13.57
C LEU A 8 8.77 -2.02 -13.86
N ALA A 9 8.83 -3.07 -14.67
CA ALA A 9 7.65 -3.79 -15.14
C ALA A 9 6.77 -4.22 -13.95
N GLY A 10 5.57 -3.64 -13.84
CA GLY A 10 4.59 -3.95 -12.80
C GLY A 10 4.40 -2.90 -11.70
N LEU A 11 5.27 -1.89 -11.56
CA LEU A 11 5.08 -0.82 -10.57
C LEU A 11 4.35 0.38 -11.19
N SER A 12 3.27 0.86 -10.56
CA SER A 12 2.49 2.00 -11.04
C SER A 12 2.71 3.25 -10.19
N ARG A 13 2.31 4.41 -10.71
CA ARG A 13 2.12 5.60 -9.86
C ARG A 13 1.02 5.35 -8.83
N CYS A 14 1.06 6.06 -7.71
CA CYS A 14 -0.02 5.98 -6.72
C CYS A 14 -1.32 6.45 -7.36
N PRO A 15 -2.40 5.65 -7.36
CA PRO A 15 -3.66 6.01 -7.99
C PRO A 15 -4.38 7.17 -7.29
N SER A 16 -4.11 7.42 -6.01
CA SER A 16 -4.70 8.52 -5.24
C SER A 16 -3.94 9.84 -5.41
N CYS A 17 -2.61 9.86 -5.16
CA CYS A 17 -1.83 11.10 -5.16
C CYS A 17 -0.86 11.30 -6.34
N GLY A 18 -0.72 10.31 -7.23
CA GLY A 18 0.04 10.40 -8.49
C GLY A 18 1.57 10.40 -8.38
N VAL A 19 2.13 10.16 -7.19
CA VAL A 19 3.59 10.06 -6.98
C VAL A 19 4.16 8.79 -7.61
N GLU A 20 5.43 8.84 -8.00
CA GLU A 20 6.16 7.68 -8.51
C GLU A 20 6.50 6.69 -7.39
N PRO A 21 6.76 5.41 -7.71
CA PRO A 21 7.32 4.47 -6.76
C PRO A 21 8.58 5.02 -6.06
N CYS A 22 8.81 4.54 -4.84
CA CYS A 22 9.84 4.99 -3.90
C CYS A 22 9.74 6.45 -3.45
N THR A 23 8.62 7.14 -3.75
CA THR A 23 8.41 8.54 -3.35
C THR A 23 7.41 8.62 -2.19
N PRO A 24 7.65 9.45 -1.16
CA PRO A 24 6.64 9.75 -0.14
C PRO A 24 5.33 10.24 -0.75
N HIS A 25 4.21 9.93 -0.11
CA HIS A 25 2.90 10.38 -0.58
C HIS A 25 2.72 11.89 -0.41
N ARG A 26 1.72 12.45 -1.10
CA ARG A 26 1.27 13.83 -0.85
C ARG A 26 0.31 13.82 0.34
N ASN A 27 0.28 14.90 1.11
CA ASN A 27 -0.65 15.07 2.23
C ASN A 27 -2.10 14.79 1.79
N GLY A 28 -2.82 14.00 2.59
CA GLY A 28 -4.21 13.63 2.32
C GLY A 28 -4.38 12.42 1.40
N CYS A 29 -3.31 11.74 0.99
CA CYS A 29 -3.40 10.53 0.19
C CYS A 29 -4.20 9.42 0.92
N GLU A 30 -5.22 8.89 0.25
CA GLU A 30 -6.08 7.83 0.82
C GLU A 30 -5.41 6.45 0.79
N VAL A 31 -4.35 6.29 0.01
CA VAL A 31 -3.59 5.03 -0.07
C VAL A 31 -2.52 4.97 1.02
N GLU A 32 -1.98 6.11 1.46
CA GLU A 32 -0.87 6.15 2.43
C GLU A 32 -1.23 5.46 3.75
N ARG A 33 -0.33 4.60 4.23
CA ARG A 33 -0.46 3.92 5.53
C ARG A 33 0.37 4.63 6.58
N CYS A 34 -0.21 4.89 7.73
CA CYS A 34 0.48 5.54 8.83
C CYS A 34 1.53 4.60 9.43
N SER A 35 2.80 5.03 9.40
CA SER A 35 3.93 4.32 10.02
C SER A 35 3.83 4.10 11.54
N VAL A 36 2.79 4.63 12.21
CA VAL A 36 2.61 4.53 13.67
C VAL A 36 1.53 3.51 14.04
N CYS A 37 0.40 3.52 13.33
CA CYS A 37 -0.73 2.65 13.64
C CYS A 37 -1.07 1.65 12.51
N GLY A 38 -0.46 1.77 11.34
CA GLY A 38 -0.70 0.95 10.16
C GLY A 38 -2.02 1.21 9.43
N LEU A 39 -2.88 2.09 9.94
CA LEU A 39 -4.15 2.48 9.29
C LEU A 39 -3.93 3.58 8.24
N GLN A 40 -5.02 3.99 7.58
CA GLN A 40 -4.99 5.08 6.60
C GLN A 40 -4.51 6.39 7.22
N ARG A 41 -3.44 6.98 6.66
CA ARG A 41 -2.79 8.16 7.23
C ARG A 41 -3.74 9.35 7.30
N CYS A 42 -4.56 9.57 6.28
CA CYS A 42 -5.51 10.68 6.25
C CYS A 42 -6.73 10.49 7.17
N GLN A 43 -6.89 9.32 7.80
CA GLN A 43 -7.97 9.02 8.76
C GLN A 43 -7.47 8.88 10.21
N CYS A 44 -6.18 9.09 10.46
CA CYS A 44 -5.60 8.98 11.80
C CYS A 44 -4.93 10.28 12.26
N GLU A 45 -4.87 10.48 13.57
CA GLU A 45 -4.26 11.64 14.22
C GLU A 45 -2.92 11.31 14.89
N CYS A 46 -2.24 10.24 14.46
CA CYS A 46 -0.98 9.82 15.05
C CYS A 46 0.14 10.86 14.82
N TYR A 47 0.87 11.17 15.90
CA TYR A 47 2.13 11.91 15.83
C TYR A 47 3.30 10.96 15.54
N GLY A 48 4.36 11.47 14.90
CA GLY A 48 5.58 10.68 14.62
C GLY A 48 5.51 9.80 13.37
N HIS A 49 4.60 10.11 12.44
CA HIS A 49 4.58 9.47 11.14
C HIS A 49 5.89 9.71 10.37
N ASP A 50 6.43 8.66 9.74
CA ASP A 50 7.61 8.66 8.89
C ASP A 50 7.20 8.43 7.41
N PRO A 51 7.17 9.49 6.59
CA PRO A 51 6.80 9.40 5.18
C PRO A 51 7.77 8.59 4.32
N ALA A 52 9.04 8.44 4.74
CA ALA A 52 10.02 7.66 3.99
C ALA A 52 9.81 6.15 4.22
N PHE A 53 9.44 5.76 5.44
CA PHE A 53 9.02 4.39 5.75
C PHE A 53 7.75 4.03 4.97
N SER A 54 6.75 4.92 4.99
CA SER A 54 5.44 4.72 4.34
C SER A 54 5.38 5.17 2.88
N ARG A 55 6.53 5.32 2.20
CA ARG A 55 6.59 5.75 0.80
C ARG A 55 5.81 4.82 -0.12
N TRP A 56 5.33 5.35 -1.24
CA TRP A 56 4.65 4.55 -2.25
C TRP A 56 5.62 3.52 -2.84
N THR A 57 5.28 2.23 -2.81
CA THR A 57 6.15 1.16 -3.33
C THR A 57 5.89 0.84 -4.80
N GLY A 58 4.78 1.32 -5.36
CA GLY A 58 4.32 0.94 -6.70
C GLY A 58 3.26 -0.16 -6.72
N ILE A 59 2.91 -0.71 -5.55
CA ILE A 59 1.95 -1.81 -5.34
C ILE A 59 0.98 -1.38 -4.23
N TRP A 60 -0.29 -1.78 -4.31
CA TRP A 60 -1.26 -1.39 -3.29
C TRP A 60 -0.87 -1.98 -1.91
N PRO A 61 -1.02 -1.23 -0.81
CA PRO A 61 -0.54 -1.68 0.49
C PRO A 61 -1.24 -2.97 0.93
N GLY A 62 -0.47 -4.04 1.13
CA GLY A 62 -0.93 -5.33 1.61
C GLY A 62 -1.14 -6.38 0.51
N GLU A 63 -1.06 -6.01 -0.78
CA GLU A 63 -1.26 -6.98 -1.86
C GLU A 63 -0.16 -8.04 -1.90
N ALA A 64 1.10 -7.62 -1.90
CA ALA A 64 2.23 -8.53 -1.95
C ALA A 64 2.24 -9.46 -0.72
N GLU A 65 1.97 -8.90 0.45
CA GLU A 65 1.93 -9.64 1.71
C GLU A 65 0.76 -10.63 1.76
N ALA A 66 -0.45 -10.22 1.34
CA ALA A 66 -1.61 -11.09 1.30
C ALA A 66 -1.38 -12.29 0.36
N ILE A 67 -0.79 -12.05 -0.82
CA ILE A 67 -0.44 -13.13 -1.77
C ILE A 67 0.54 -14.11 -1.13
N VAL A 68 1.64 -13.61 -0.53
CA VAL A 68 2.67 -14.45 0.08
C VAL A 68 2.13 -15.25 1.26
N LEU A 69 1.21 -14.68 2.04
CA LEU A 69 0.56 -15.36 3.17
C LEU A 69 -0.57 -16.32 2.74
N GLY A 70 -0.88 -16.40 1.45
CA GLY A 70 -1.99 -17.23 0.93
C GLY A 70 -3.38 -16.67 1.25
N PHE A 71 -3.48 -15.39 1.61
CA PHE A 71 -4.74 -14.68 1.76
C PHE A 71 -5.23 -14.23 0.40
N VAL A 72 -5.85 -15.18 -0.30
CA VAL A 72 -6.29 -14.98 -1.67
C VAL A 72 -7.70 -15.49 -1.88
N LEU A 73 -8.42 -14.83 -2.80
CA LEU A 73 -9.77 -15.17 -3.22
C LEU A 73 -9.77 -15.51 -4.73
N PRO A 74 -10.70 -16.36 -5.18
CA PRO A 74 -10.96 -16.49 -6.60
C PRO A 74 -11.41 -15.14 -7.18
N GLY A 75 -10.90 -14.82 -8.35
CA GLY A 75 -11.19 -13.60 -9.09
C GLY A 75 -12.66 -13.52 -9.49
N ALA A 76 -13.16 -12.29 -9.60
CA ALA A 76 -14.52 -12.03 -10.06
C ALA A 76 -14.62 -12.14 -11.59
N LEU A 77 -15.84 -12.17 -12.14
CA LEU A 77 -16.08 -12.30 -13.59
C LEU A 77 -15.35 -11.24 -14.43
N LEU A 78 -15.26 -9.99 -13.92
CA LEU A 78 -14.60 -8.87 -14.60
C LEU A 78 -13.11 -8.71 -14.24
N ALA A 79 -12.61 -9.51 -13.30
CA ALA A 79 -11.21 -9.56 -12.88
C ALA A 79 -10.83 -11.02 -12.58
N PRO A 80 -10.81 -11.88 -13.60
CA PRO A 80 -10.52 -13.30 -13.43
C PRO A 80 -9.08 -13.49 -12.97
N GLY A 81 -8.82 -14.53 -12.17
CA GLY A 81 -7.50 -14.84 -11.62
C GLY A 81 -7.56 -15.09 -10.12
N ILE A 82 -6.44 -14.92 -9.44
CA ILE A 82 -6.36 -14.96 -7.97
C ILE A 82 -6.18 -13.52 -7.48
N GLN A 83 -7.04 -13.07 -6.57
CA GLN A 83 -6.99 -11.72 -6.02
C GLN A 83 -6.55 -11.74 -4.54
N PRO A 84 -5.76 -10.75 -4.09
CA PRO A 84 -5.39 -10.64 -2.68
C PRO A 84 -6.62 -10.33 -1.81
N ASP A 85 -6.78 -11.06 -0.71
CA ASP A 85 -7.80 -10.81 0.30
C ASP A 85 -7.30 -9.77 1.32
N LEU A 86 -7.37 -8.50 0.92
CA LEU A 86 -6.98 -7.40 1.80
C LEU A 86 -7.90 -7.29 3.02
N ASN A 87 -9.18 -7.65 2.90
CA ASN A 87 -10.10 -7.64 4.03
C ASN A 87 -9.61 -8.58 5.13
N ARG A 88 -9.23 -9.81 4.77
CA ARG A 88 -8.61 -10.76 5.70
C ARG A 88 -7.29 -10.25 6.25
N PHE A 89 -6.42 -9.70 5.41
CA PHE A 89 -5.14 -9.11 5.84
C PHE A 89 -5.33 -8.04 6.94
N TYR A 90 -6.31 -7.14 6.78
CA TYR A 90 -6.63 -6.13 7.78
C TYR A 90 -7.33 -6.71 9.01
N ALA A 91 -8.29 -7.62 8.82
CA ALA A 91 -9.05 -8.25 9.90
C ALA A 91 -8.17 -9.07 10.86
N GLU A 92 -7.15 -9.76 10.34
CA GLU A 92 -6.19 -10.50 11.14
C GLU A 92 -5.06 -9.61 11.72
N GLY A 93 -5.05 -8.32 11.40
CA GLY A 93 -4.15 -7.34 12.04
C GLY A 93 -2.76 -7.21 11.41
N TYR A 94 -2.50 -7.81 10.25
CA TYR A 94 -1.18 -7.78 9.61
C TYR A 94 -0.69 -6.39 9.20
N HIS A 95 -1.59 -5.44 8.99
CA HIS A 95 -1.24 -4.03 8.80
C HIS A 95 -0.39 -3.46 9.94
N LYS A 96 -0.51 -4.00 11.16
CA LYS A 96 0.32 -3.61 12.31
C LYS A 96 1.74 -4.17 12.25
N ILE A 97 1.94 -5.26 11.52
CA ILE A 97 3.25 -5.90 11.35
C ILE A 97 4.00 -5.22 10.20
N PHE A 98 3.32 -5.03 9.07
CA PHE A 98 3.99 -4.56 7.85
C PHE A 98 4.06 -3.04 7.72
N PHE A 99 3.13 -2.30 8.31
CA PHE A 99 3.06 -0.84 8.10
C PHE A 99 3.44 -0.02 9.32
N ILE A 100 3.72 -0.62 10.48
CA ILE A 100 4.23 0.11 11.64
C ILE A 100 5.75 0.08 11.59
N LYS A 101 6.38 1.27 11.65
CA LYS A 101 7.83 1.39 11.71
C LYS A 101 8.32 0.78 13.02
N PRO A 102 9.25 -0.20 12.98
CA PRO A 102 9.85 -0.75 14.19
C PRO A 102 10.56 0.33 14.99
N LYS A 103 10.47 0.22 16.33
CA LYS A 103 11.30 1.04 17.21
C LYS A 103 12.73 0.49 17.19
N PRO A 104 13.75 1.37 17.19
CA PRO A 104 15.13 0.96 17.38
C PRO A 104 15.35 0.17 18.67
#